data_AF-A0A232LPT2-F1
#
_entry.id   AF-A0A232LPT2-F1
#
_cell.length_a   1.000
_cell.length_b   1.000
_cell.length_c   1.000
_cell.angle_alpha   90.00
_cell.angle_beta   90.00
_cell.angle_gamma   90.00
#
_symmetry.space_group_name_H-M   'P 1'
#
loop_
_entity.id
_entity.type
_entity.pdbx_description
1 polymer ?
#
loop_
_entity_poly.entity_id
_entity_poly.type
_entity_poly.pdbx_seq_one_letter_code
_entity_poly.pdbx_strand_id
1 'polypeptide(L)'
;MAVSVSHPPANLSNSHIPSVVHTHVDIAKGHPNSVRPGPSPGNAQPAMSSAAMSKKSKGKKVADPTETSKLLAAKISQLEQDAAGEKDQEAEIEREVKKATRDLNQLLNNIESPMTRLETVHKKYTELLADMKKLDRDYSKSKKRADQLQKDQDKGKSELNKTATMKDKLEKLCRELTKENKKVKDENKKLEDTEKKARMIVNDRLDSLLSDIQDVMASKGNPRSEKVDIDLDEALRAKIKTIGEKFEMRELHYKALLRSKDIEIQCLTAKYEDQRRTAENEAARCRALSSQVSTFSHTEAELRSQLNIYVEKFKQVEDTLNNSNELFLTFRKEMEEMSKKTKRLEKENLTLTRKHDQTNRNILEMAEERTRNQEELEKWRKKSNHLEALCRRMQEQGRGQALAGEIDGDDEGTESEYDDYEDEDEDEVISDGEEYDLDAGDRKVNRDRIPEQQPPKPVFGPPPPPALAEARANCNKVLANGVNH
;
A
#
# COMPACT_ATOMS: atom_id res chain seq x y z
N MET A 1 -23.90 51.43 57.79
CA MET A 1 -22.58 51.06 57.23
C MET A 1 -22.42 49.56 57.39
N ALA A 2 -22.20 48.71 56.39
CA ALA A 2 -22.18 48.84 54.94
C ALA A 2 -22.60 47.46 54.39
N VAL A 3 -23.45 47.48 53.36
CA VAL A 3 -23.89 46.32 52.58
C VAL A 3 -22.84 46.06 51.51
N SER A 4 -22.40 44.81 51.32
CA SER A 4 -21.58 44.43 50.16
C SER A 4 -22.39 43.56 49.22
N VAL A 5 -22.76 44.19 48.10
CA VAL A 5 -23.37 43.62 46.90
C VAL A 5 -22.24 43.14 46.00
N SER A 6 -22.31 41.90 45.52
CA SER A 6 -21.47 41.39 44.44
C SER A 6 -22.32 41.19 43.17
N HIS A 7 -21.82 41.73 42.06
CA HIS A 7 -22.33 41.54 40.70
C HIS A 7 -21.27 40.80 39.84
N PRO A 8 -21.65 40.22 38.68
CA PRO A 8 -21.03 39.05 38.04
C PRO A 8 -19.97 39.41 36.97
N PRO A 9 -19.35 38.42 36.28
CA PRO A 9 -19.75 38.24 34.86
C PRO A 9 -19.57 36.84 34.21
N ALA A 10 -20.32 36.70 33.10
CA ALA A 10 -20.00 36.14 31.77
C ALA A 10 -19.90 34.63 31.44
N ASN A 11 -20.69 34.29 30.41
CA ASN A 11 -20.74 33.13 29.51
C ASN A 11 -19.40 32.55 29.04
N LEU A 12 -19.39 31.24 28.74
CA LEU A 12 -18.90 30.66 27.46
C LEU A 12 -19.27 29.16 27.29
N SER A 13 -19.78 28.85 26.09
CA SER A 13 -19.66 27.62 25.26
C SER A 13 -20.06 26.22 25.75
N ASN A 14 -21.19 25.76 25.22
CA ASN A 14 -21.43 24.53 24.44
C ASN A 14 -20.33 23.43 24.43
N SER A 15 -20.63 22.24 24.94
CA SER A 15 -20.05 20.98 24.44
C SER A 15 -20.95 19.77 24.70
N HIS A 16 -20.84 18.83 23.77
CA HIS A 16 -21.68 17.69 23.43
C HIS A 16 -21.50 16.52 24.42
N ILE A 17 -22.59 15.81 24.79
CA ILE A 17 -22.55 14.58 25.61
C ILE A 17 -22.86 13.37 24.71
N PRO A 18 -21.96 12.40 24.53
CA PRO A 18 -22.31 11.12 23.91
C PRO A 18 -22.82 10.09 24.92
N SER A 19 -23.74 9.28 24.42
CA SER A 19 -24.55 8.27 25.10
C SER A 19 -23.74 7.04 25.51
N VAL A 20 -24.09 6.47 26.67
CA VAL A 20 -23.48 5.28 27.28
C VAL A 20 -24.10 4.01 26.71
N VAL A 21 -23.26 3.09 26.21
CA VAL A 21 -23.64 1.75 25.73
C VAL A 21 -23.39 0.73 26.85
N HIS A 22 -24.40 -0.10 27.10
CA HIS A 22 -24.38 -1.19 28.08
C HIS A 22 -24.17 -2.53 27.34
N THR A 23 -23.15 -3.31 27.71
CA THR A 23 -22.99 -4.70 27.29
C THR A 23 -23.00 -5.62 28.50
N HIS A 24 -23.84 -6.65 28.41
CA HIS A 24 -23.95 -7.75 29.37
C HIS A 24 -23.10 -8.93 28.88
N VAL A 25 -22.36 -9.52 29.83
CA VAL A 25 -21.51 -10.70 29.73
C VAL A 25 -22.38 -11.96 29.79
N ASP A 26 -22.09 -12.97 28.96
CA ASP A 26 -22.63 -14.33 29.11
C ASP A 26 -21.48 -15.35 29.22
N ILE A 27 -21.63 -16.23 30.21
CA ILE A 27 -20.70 -17.24 30.69
C ILE A 27 -20.82 -18.51 29.84
N ALA A 28 -19.70 -19.04 29.34
CA ALA A 28 -19.63 -20.31 28.61
C ALA A 28 -19.17 -21.48 29.51
N LYS A 29 -19.86 -22.62 29.41
CA LYS A 29 -19.41 -23.95 29.86
C LYS A 29 -19.05 -24.81 28.64
N GLY A 30 -17.98 -25.60 28.75
CA GLY A 30 -17.33 -26.28 27.63
C GLY A 30 -17.63 -27.78 27.40
N HIS A 31 -17.19 -28.20 26.20
CA HIS A 31 -16.67 -29.51 25.73
C HIS A 31 -17.56 -30.78 25.65
N PRO A 32 -17.19 -31.82 24.86
CA PRO A 32 -16.38 -31.89 23.61
C PRO A 32 -16.91 -32.86 22.49
N ASN A 33 -16.19 -32.89 21.35
CA ASN A 33 -16.03 -33.96 20.33
C ASN A 33 -17.21 -34.41 19.43
N SER A 34 -17.01 -34.32 18.10
CA SER A 34 -16.69 -35.48 17.22
C SER A 34 -17.19 -35.31 15.76
N VAL A 35 -16.24 -35.41 14.82
CA VAL A 35 -16.28 -36.11 13.51
C VAL A 35 -17.18 -35.61 12.35
N ARG A 36 -16.51 -35.49 11.19
CA ARG A 36 -16.98 -35.26 9.80
C ARG A 36 -17.37 -36.62 9.16
N PRO A 37 -18.33 -36.72 8.22
CA PRO A 37 -18.04 -36.65 6.75
C PRO A 37 -19.17 -35.92 5.96
N GLY A 38 -18.98 -35.28 4.80
CA GLY A 38 -18.81 -35.85 3.45
C GLY A 38 -20.17 -35.94 2.68
N PRO A 39 -20.36 -35.33 1.48
CA PRO A 39 -21.70 -35.08 0.89
C PRO A 39 -22.13 -35.98 -0.30
N SER A 40 -23.45 -35.91 -0.61
CA SER A 40 -24.17 -36.20 -1.88
C SER A 40 -24.75 -37.62 -2.12
N PRO A 41 -25.69 -37.82 -3.08
CA PRO A 41 -26.96 -37.11 -3.35
C PRO A 41 -28.14 -38.08 -3.65
N GLY A 42 -29.41 -37.62 -3.76
CA GLY A 42 -30.45 -38.41 -4.45
C GLY A 42 -31.91 -38.16 -4.06
N ASN A 43 -32.68 -37.62 -5.00
CA ASN A 43 -34.14 -37.45 -5.04
C ASN A 43 -34.94 -38.75 -4.83
N ALA A 44 -36.11 -38.65 -4.18
CA ALA A 44 -37.46 -38.94 -4.75
C ALA A 44 -38.48 -39.31 -3.65
N GLN A 45 -39.62 -38.59 -3.62
CA GLN A 45 -40.84 -38.99 -2.91
C GLN A 45 -41.54 -40.15 -3.66
N PRO A 46 -42.49 -40.91 -3.04
CA PRO A 46 -43.90 -40.45 -2.95
C PRO A 46 -44.72 -40.89 -1.70
N ALA A 47 -45.72 -40.06 -1.41
CA ALA A 47 -47.12 -40.33 -0.98
C ALA A 47 -47.50 -41.20 0.25
N MET A 48 -47.96 -40.47 1.28
CA MET A 48 -49.14 -40.63 2.17
C MET A 48 -49.85 -41.97 2.39
N SER A 49 -50.09 -42.31 3.68
CA SER A 49 -51.46 -42.44 4.22
C SER A 49 -51.55 -42.23 5.75
N SER A 50 -52.71 -41.68 6.12
CA SER A 50 -53.28 -41.19 7.38
C SER A 50 -53.03 -41.91 8.71
N ALA A 51 -52.96 -41.12 9.80
CA ALA A 51 -53.85 -41.26 10.96
C ALA A 51 -53.89 -39.97 11.80
N ALA A 52 -55.10 -39.54 12.15
CA ALA A 52 -55.42 -38.32 12.88
C ALA A 52 -55.23 -38.48 14.40
N MET A 53 -54.85 -37.39 15.09
CA MET A 53 -55.47 -37.02 16.37
C MET A 53 -55.24 -35.54 16.71
N SER A 54 -56.34 -34.91 17.10
CA SER A 54 -56.57 -33.50 17.43
C SER A 54 -55.90 -33.03 18.73
N LYS A 55 -55.34 -31.80 18.73
CA LYS A 55 -55.33 -30.91 19.91
C LYS A 55 -55.00 -29.44 19.56
N LYS A 56 -56.01 -28.59 19.76
CA LYS A 56 -56.01 -27.17 20.21
C LYS A 56 -54.87 -26.23 19.74
N SER A 57 -55.24 -25.44 18.73
CA SER A 57 -54.91 -24.03 18.48
C SER A 57 -54.03 -23.28 19.51
N LYS A 58 -52.80 -22.95 19.09
CA LYS A 58 -52.15 -21.67 19.40
C LYS A 58 -51.34 -21.25 18.17
N GLY A 59 -51.77 -20.15 17.53
CA GLY A 59 -51.33 -19.73 16.21
C GLY A 59 -49.82 -19.53 16.08
N LYS A 60 -49.20 -20.37 15.26
CA LYS A 60 -47.90 -20.11 14.64
C LYS A 60 -48.21 -19.55 13.25
N LYS A 61 -47.86 -18.29 12.99
CA LYS A 61 -47.99 -17.68 11.66
C LYS A 61 -47.26 -18.59 10.66
N VAL A 62 -48.03 -19.22 9.77
CA VAL A 62 -47.51 -19.95 8.62
C VAL A 62 -47.05 -18.89 7.63
N ALA A 63 -45.78 -18.93 7.23
CA ALA A 63 -45.26 -18.06 6.17
C ALA A 63 -46.05 -18.33 4.88
N ASP A 64 -46.41 -17.26 4.17
CA ASP A 64 -47.29 -17.30 3.01
C ASP A 64 -46.65 -18.15 1.87
N PRO A 65 -47.32 -19.15 1.27
CA PRO A 65 -46.76 -20.02 0.23
C PRO A 65 -46.19 -19.24 -0.97
N THR A 66 -46.79 -18.10 -1.27
CA THR A 66 -46.37 -17.12 -2.28
C THR A 66 -45.02 -16.47 -1.95
N GLU A 67 -44.73 -16.24 -0.67
CA GLU A 67 -43.44 -15.70 -0.20
C GLU A 67 -42.33 -16.74 -0.32
N THR A 68 -42.62 -17.99 0.05
CA THR A 68 -41.66 -19.10 -0.10
C THR A 68 -41.34 -19.39 -1.57
N SER A 69 -42.33 -19.30 -2.47
CA SER A 69 -42.12 -19.45 -3.91
C SER A 69 -41.27 -18.31 -4.49
N LYS A 70 -41.46 -17.07 -4.01
CA LYS A 70 -40.65 -15.91 -4.43
C LYS A 70 -39.20 -16.03 -3.96
N LEU A 71 -38.98 -16.49 -2.72
CA LEU A 71 -37.63 -16.73 -2.20
C LEU A 71 -36.90 -17.83 -2.97
N LEU A 72 -37.61 -18.90 -3.35
CA LEU A 72 -37.07 -19.96 -4.21
C LEU A 72 -36.70 -19.44 -5.59
N ALA A 73 -37.58 -18.68 -6.24
CA ALA A 73 -37.30 -18.08 -7.54
C ALA A 73 -36.09 -17.12 -7.49
N ALA A 74 -35.99 -16.29 -6.43
CA ALA A 74 -34.84 -15.42 -6.22
C ALA A 74 -33.53 -16.20 -6.01
N LYS A 75 -33.59 -17.32 -5.29
CA LYS A 75 -32.43 -18.20 -5.06
C LYS A 75 -31.97 -18.88 -6.35
N ILE A 76 -32.90 -19.33 -7.18
CA ILE A 76 -32.61 -19.94 -8.49
C ILE A 76 -31.96 -18.89 -9.41
N SER A 77 -32.54 -17.70 -9.50
CA SER A 77 -31.99 -16.61 -10.32
C SER A 77 -30.58 -16.19 -9.88
N GLN A 78 -30.30 -16.19 -8.57
CA GLN A 78 -28.96 -15.91 -8.04
C GLN A 78 -27.95 -16.99 -8.48
N LEU A 79 -28.31 -18.27 -8.34
CA LEU A 79 -27.44 -19.38 -8.71
C LEU A 79 -27.17 -19.44 -10.22
N GLU A 80 -28.16 -19.12 -11.04
CA GLU A 80 -27.99 -19.02 -12.49
C GLU A 80 -27.07 -17.86 -12.89
N GLN A 81 -27.16 -16.72 -12.20
CA GLN A 81 -26.28 -15.58 -12.42
C GLN A 81 -24.84 -15.87 -11.98
N ASP A 82 -24.66 -16.54 -10.85
CA ASP A 82 -23.34 -16.95 -10.35
C ASP A 82 -22.68 -17.96 -11.32
N ALA A 83 -23.44 -18.94 -11.81
CA ALA A 83 -22.95 -19.92 -12.79
C ALA A 83 -22.60 -19.28 -14.16
N ALA A 84 -23.38 -18.28 -14.60
CA ALA A 84 -23.06 -17.52 -15.79
C ALA A 84 -21.75 -16.72 -15.62
N GLY A 85 -21.54 -16.12 -14.44
CA GLY A 85 -20.30 -15.41 -14.12
C GLY A 85 -19.06 -16.32 -14.06
N GLU A 86 -19.18 -17.53 -13.51
CA GLU A 86 -18.09 -18.51 -13.51
C GLU A 86 -17.71 -18.93 -14.94
N LYS A 87 -18.71 -19.17 -15.80
CA LYS A 87 -18.48 -19.52 -17.20
C LYS A 87 -17.75 -18.42 -17.98
N ASP A 88 -18.10 -17.16 -17.73
CA ASP A 88 -17.44 -16.02 -18.37
C ASP A 88 -15.98 -15.87 -17.89
N GLN A 89 -15.72 -16.09 -16.59
CA GLN A 89 -14.35 -16.08 -16.05
C GLN A 89 -13.49 -17.20 -16.65
N GLU A 90 -14.04 -18.40 -16.79
CA GLU A 90 -13.32 -19.53 -17.38
C GLU A 90 -13.01 -19.29 -18.86
N ALA A 91 -13.93 -18.68 -19.61
CA ALA A 91 -13.70 -18.27 -20.99
C ALA A 91 -12.61 -17.19 -21.11
N GLU A 92 -12.54 -16.26 -20.16
CA GLU A 92 -11.50 -15.21 -20.12
C GLU A 92 -10.11 -15.82 -19.86
N ILE A 93 -10.01 -16.73 -18.88
CA ILE A 93 -8.76 -17.48 -18.60
C ILE A 93 -8.30 -18.23 -19.85
N GLU A 94 -9.21 -18.89 -20.57
CA GLU A 94 -8.86 -19.62 -21.79
C GLU A 94 -8.31 -18.69 -22.89
N ARG A 95 -8.87 -17.47 -23.04
CA ARG A 95 -8.37 -16.46 -23.98
C ARG A 95 -6.98 -15.97 -23.60
N GLU A 96 -6.74 -15.68 -22.32
CA GLU A 96 -5.43 -15.24 -21.82
C GLU A 96 -4.37 -16.33 -22.00
N VAL A 97 -4.69 -17.58 -21.69
CA VAL A 97 -3.78 -18.72 -21.91
C VAL A 97 -3.43 -18.85 -23.40
N LYS A 98 -4.43 -18.76 -24.30
CA LYS A 98 -4.19 -18.78 -25.75
C LYS A 98 -3.31 -17.62 -26.21
N LYS A 99 -3.50 -16.42 -25.66
CA LYS A 99 -2.68 -15.24 -25.97
C LYS A 99 -1.23 -15.44 -25.50
N ALA A 100 -1.03 -15.78 -24.23
CA ALA A 100 0.30 -16.03 -23.66
C ALA A 100 1.06 -17.14 -24.42
N THR A 101 0.34 -18.17 -24.87
CA THR A 101 0.92 -19.25 -25.70
C THR A 101 1.37 -18.74 -27.06
N ARG A 102 0.62 -17.85 -27.73
CA ARG A 102 1.04 -17.24 -29.00
C ARG A 102 2.27 -16.35 -28.81
N ASP A 103 2.24 -15.49 -27.80
CA ASP A 103 3.33 -14.54 -27.51
C ASP A 103 4.64 -15.28 -27.19
N LEU A 104 4.57 -16.38 -26.42
CA LEU A 104 5.72 -17.22 -26.13
C LEU A 104 6.28 -17.89 -27.39
N ASN A 105 5.42 -18.46 -28.24
CA ASN A 105 5.87 -19.07 -29.49
C ASN A 105 6.53 -18.04 -30.43
N GLN A 106 5.96 -16.83 -30.50
CA GLN A 106 6.51 -15.75 -31.32
C GLN A 106 7.89 -15.30 -30.80
N LEU A 107 8.06 -15.18 -29.48
CA LEU A 107 9.35 -14.91 -28.87
C LEU A 107 10.38 -16.02 -29.18
N LEU A 108 9.97 -17.28 -29.11
CA LEU A 108 10.87 -18.41 -29.38
C LEU A 108 11.28 -18.48 -30.85
N ASN A 109 10.41 -18.12 -31.78
CA ASN A 109 10.74 -18.09 -33.21
C ASN A 109 11.81 -17.04 -33.56
N ASN A 110 11.91 -15.97 -32.76
CA ASN A 110 12.90 -14.90 -32.96
C ASN A 110 14.29 -15.25 -32.38
N ILE A 111 14.44 -16.39 -31.71
CA ILE A 111 15.70 -16.82 -31.12
C ILE A 111 16.27 -17.98 -31.97
N GLU A 112 17.33 -17.70 -32.73
CA GLU A 112 17.94 -18.71 -33.62
C GLU A 112 18.60 -19.87 -32.85
N SER A 113 19.35 -19.55 -31.79
CA SER A 113 20.06 -20.53 -30.99
C SER A 113 19.10 -21.46 -30.22
N PRO A 114 19.13 -22.79 -30.47
CA PRO A 114 18.32 -23.75 -29.73
C PRO A 114 18.60 -23.73 -28.21
N MET A 115 19.85 -23.49 -27.82
CA MET A 115 20.24 -23.41 -26.41
C MET A 115 19.63 -22.18 -25.73
N THR A 116 19.67 -21.02 -26.39
CA THR A 116 19.09 -19.78 -25.86
C THR A 116 17.57 -19.83 -25.80
N ARG A 117 16.92 -20.55 -26.73
CA ARG A 117 15.49 -20.86 -26.66
C ARG A 117 15.15 -21.65 -25.40
N LEU A 118 15.91 -22.72 -25.13
CA LEU A 118 15.70 -23.57 -23.96
C LEU A 118 15.88 -22.79 -22.65
N GLU A 119 16.95 -21.98 -22.54
CA GLU A 119 17.18 -21.11 -21.38
C GLU A 119 16.05 -20.11 -21.17
N THR A 120 15.52 -19.53 -22.26
CA THR A 120 14.40 -18.58 -22.21
C THR A 120 13.12 -19.24 -21.71
N VAL A 121 12.78 -20.44 -22.21
CA VAL A 121 11.64 -21.22 -21.72
C VAL A 121 11.81 -21.58 -20.25
N HIS A 122 12.99 -22.07 -19.86
CA HIS A 122 13.28 -22.43 -18.48
C HIS A 122 13.15 -21.23 -17.53
N LYS A 123 13.65 -20.06 -17.94
CA LYS A 123 13.49 -18.80 -17.19
C LYS A 123 12.02 -18.42 -17.04
N LYS A 124 11.25 -18.44 -18.14
CA LYS A 124 9.81 -18.13 -18.12
C LYS A 124 9.01 -19.09 -17.24
N TYR A 125 9.34 -20.37 -17.25
CA TYR A 125 8.69 -21.37 -16.40
C TYR A 125 9.01 -21.15 -14.91
N THR A 126 10.25 -20.76 -14.61
CA THR A 126 10.68 -20.44 -13.24
C THR A 126 9.99 -19.18 -12.71
N GLU A 127 9.89 -18.14 -13.53
CA GLU A 127 9.12 -16.92 -13.22
C GLU A 127 7.65 -17.25 -12.96
N LEU A 128 7.01 -18.01 -13.85
CA LEU A 128 5.61 -18.42 -13.71
C LEU A 128 5.36 -19.21 -12.41
N LEU A 129 6.26 -20.12 -12.04
CA LEU A 129 6.16 -20.87 -10.78
C LEU A 129 6.30 -19.96 -9.55
N ALA A 130 7.17 -18.95 -9.61
CA ALA A 130 7.34 -17.98 -8.53
C ALA A 130 6.08 -17.10 -8.38
N ASP A 131 5.51 -16.64 -9.49
CA ASP A 131 4.30 -15.84 -9.51
C ASP A 131 3.07 -16.62 -9.03
N MET A 132 2.91 -17.89 -9.45
CA MET A 132 1.87 -18.78 -8.91
C MET A 132 1.97 -18.92 -7.39
N LYS A 133 3.17 -19.18 -6.85
CA LYS A 133 3.39 -19.26 -5.39
C LYS A 133 3.13 -17.93 -4.68
N LYS A 134 3.36 -16.79 -5.33
CA LYS A 134 3.04 -15.47 -4.78
C LYS A 134 1.52 -15.28 -4.74
N LEU A 135 0.84 -15.59 -5.83
CA LEU A 135 -0.61 -15.50 -5.95
C LEU A 135 -1.33 -16.39 -4.93
N ASP A 136 -0.86 -17.63 -4.71
CA ASP A 136 -1.42 -18.54 -3.68
C ASP A 136 -1.33 -17.97 -2.27
N ARG A 137 -0.21 -17.31 -1.93
CA ARG A 137 -0.03 -16.67 -0.62
C ARG A 137 -0.95 -15.47 -0.47
N ASP A 138 -1.09 -14.66 -1.51
CA ASP A 138 -1.93 -13.47 -1.48
C ASP A 138 -3.42 -13.84 -1.49
N TYR A 139 -3.82 -14.87 -2.24
CA TYR A 139 -5.16 -15.47 -2.16
C TYR A 139 -5.44 -15.99 -0.74
N SER A 140 -4.50 -16.70 -0.12
CA SER A 140 -4.65 -17.19 1.25
C SER A 140 -4.84 -16.07 2.27
N LYS A 141 -4.12 -14.94 2.12
CA LYS A 141 -4.31 -13.75 2.97
C LYS A 141 -5.66 -13.08 2.69
N SER A 142 -6.02 -12.92 1.41
CA SER A 142 -7.28 -12.31 0.99
C SER A 142 -8.48 -13.09 1.51
N LYS A 143 -8.44 -14.42 1.40
CA LYS A 143 -9.46 -15.34 1.94
C LYS A 143 -9.62 -15.18 3.46
N LYS A 144 -8.51 -15.16 4.22
CA LYS A 144 -8.58 -14.91 5.68
C LYS A 144 -9.19 -13.55 6.02
N ARG A 145 -8.88 -12.51 5.24
CA ARG A 145 -9.47 -11.18 5.40
C ARG A 145 -10.97 -11.17 5.09
N ALA A 146 -11.39 -11.85 4.04
CA ALA A 146 -12.81 -12.02 3.69
C ALA A 146 -13.57 -12.76 4.80
N ASP A 147 -13.04 -13.87 5.31
CA ASP A 147 -13.63 -14.63 6.42
C ASP A 147 -13.75 -13.78 7.69
N GLN A 148 -12.75 -12.93 7.98
CA GLN A 148 -12.79 -12.03 9.12
C GLN A 148 -13.86 -10.94 8.93
N LEU A 149 -13.91 -10.30 7.76
CA LEU A 149 -14.94 -9.30 7.45
C LEU A 149 -16.35 -9.89 7.51
N GLN A 150 -16.53 -11.14 7.08
CA GLN A 150 -17.80 -11.83 7.19
C GLN A 150 -18.21 -12.04 8.66
N LYS A 151 -17.27 -12.47 9.52
CA LYS A 151 -17.52 -12.61 10.96
C LYS A 151 -17.86 -11.27 11.62
N ASP A 152 -17.16 -10.20 11.25
CA ASP A 152 -17.42 -8.86 11.78
C ASP A 152 -18.78 -8.33 11.32
N GLN A 153 -19.18 -8.60 10.07
CA GLN A 153 -20.50 -8.28 9.56
C GLN A 153 -21.60 -9.02 10.34
N ASP A 154 -21.44 -10.32 10.58
CA ASP A 154 -22.42 -11.12 11.32
C ASP A 154 -22.51 -10.70 12.79
N LYS A 155 -21.38 -10.35 13.40
CA LYS A 155 -21.32 -9.75 14.73
C LYS A 155 -22.09 -8.42 14.77
N GLY A 156 -21.83 -7.53 13.82
CA GLY A 156 -22.53 -6.24 13.69
C GLY A 156 -24.04 -6.40 13.48
N LYS A 157 -24.47 -7.35 12.65
CA LYS A 157 -25.90 -7.68 12.48
C LYS A 157 -26.54 -8.17 13.78
N SER A 158 -25.85 -9.01 14.55
CA SER A 158 -26.33 -9.49 15.85
C SER A 158 -26.46 -8.36 16.88
N GLU A 159 -25.47 -7.47 16.96
CA GLU A 159 -25.50 -6.30 17.84
C GLU A 159 -26.61 -5.30 17.45
N LEU A 160 -26.82 -5.07 16.15
CA LEU A 160 -27.92 -4.24 15.66
C LEU A 160 -29.28 -4.83 16.07
N ASN A 161 -29.49 -6.13 15.91
CA ASN A 161 -30.72 -6.80 16.31
C ASN A 161 -30.96 -6.72 17.84
N LYS A 162 -29.92 -6.88 18.66
CA LYS A 162 -29.99 -6.68 20.12
C LYS A 162 -30.38 -5.24 20.46
N THR A 163 -29.76 -4.26 19.80
CA THR A 163 -30.03 -2.84 19.99
C THR A 163 -31.47 -2.48 19.61
N ALA A 164 -31.96 -2.97 18.47
CA ALA A 164 -33.35 -2.80 18.05
C ALA A 164 -34.33 -3.39 19.10
N THR A 165 -34.03 -4.58 19.62
CA THR A 165 -34.86 -5.21 20.67
C THR A 165 -34.87 -4.40 21.97
N MET A 166 -33.72 -3.85 22.38
CA MET A 166 -33.64 -2.98 23.56
C MET A 166 -34.39 -1.67 23.36
N LYS A 167 -34.28 -1.06 22.17
CA LYS A 167 -35.05 0.12 21.79
C LYS A 167 -36.56 -0.14 21.90
N ASP A 168 -37.05 -1.25 21.37
CA ASP A 168 -38.48 -1.61 21.45
C ASP A 168 -38.95 -1.80 22.91
N LYS A 169 -38.10 -2.36 23.77
CA LYS A 169 -38.40 -2.49 25.21
C LYS A 169 -38.45 -1.14 25.90
N LEU A 170 -37.49 -0.25 25.62
CA LEU A 170 -37.47 1.10 26.19
C LEU A 170 -38.67 1.92 25.72
N GLU A 171 -39.04 1.84 24.45
CA GLU A 171 -40.24 2.51 23.93
C GLU A 171 -41.52 2.02 24.62
N LYS A 172 -41.63 0.71 24.88
CA LYS A 172 -42.76 0.15 25.65
C LYS A 172 -42.77 0.67 27.08
N LEU A 173 -41.64 0.65 27.78
CA LEU A 173 -41.53 1.17 29.14
C LEU A 173 -41.86 2.67 29.19
N CYS A 174 -41.40 3.48 28.24
CA CYS A 174 -41.74 4.90 28.16
C CYS A 174 -43.24 5.13 27.95
N ARG A 175 -43.90 4.31 27.11
CA ARG A 175 -45.35 4.36 26.91
C ARG A 175 -46.11 3.96 28.16
N GLU A 176 -45.67 2.90 28.85
CA GLU A 176 -46.26 2.42 30.11
C GLU A 176 -46.11 3.46 31.23
N LEU A 177 -44.91 4.00 31.41
CA LEU A 177 -44.62 5.05 32.39
C LEU A 177 -45.45 6.31 32.15
N THR A 178 -45.63 6.70 30.88
CA THR A 178 -46.49 7.83 30.52
C THR A 178 -47.96 7.54 30.88
N LYS A 179 -48.42 6.31 30.64
CA LYS A 179 -49.79 5.87 30.97
C LYS A 179 -50.01 5.83 32.48
N GLU A 180 -49.05 5.33 33.24
CA GLU A 180 -49.10 5.26 34.70
C GLU A 180 -49.06 6.64 35.35
N ASN A 181 -48.20 7.56 34.88
CA ASN A 181 -48.21 8.95 35.31
C ASN A 181 -49.56 9.63 35.07
N LYS A 182 -50.19 9.39 33.91
CA LYS A 182 -51.54 9.89 33.63
C LYS A 182 -52.56 9.31 34.61
N LYS A 183 -52.49 8.00 34.88
CA LYS A 183 -53.36 7.33 35.84
C LYS A 183 -53.21 7.90 37.25
N VAL A 184 -51.98 8.10 37.74
CA VAL A 184 -51.71 8.70 39.06
C VAL A 184 -52.25 10.12 39.13
N LYS A 185 -52.09 10.92 38.06
CA LYS A 185 -52.65 12.28 38.00
C LYS A 185 -54.18 12.27 38.10
N ASP A 186 -54.83 11.34 37.40
CA ASP A 186 -56.29 11.19 37.43
C ASP A 186 -56.78 10.69 38.80
N GLU A 187 -56.04 9.78 39.45
CA GLU A 187 -56.34 9.30 40.80
C GLU A 187 -56.14 10.37 41.87
N ASN A 188 -55.07 11.16 41.81
CA ASN A 188 -54.86 12.30 42.71
C ASN A 188 -55.99 13.33 42.58
N LYS A 189 -56.42 13.64 41.36
CA LYS A 189 -57.55 14.55 41.14
C LYS A 189 -58.85 14.01 41.75
N LYS A 190 -59.14 12.71 41.56
CA LYS A 190 -60.30 12.06 42.19
C LYS A 190 -60.22 12.08 43.72
N LEU A 191 -59.02 11.88 44.27
CA LEU A 191 -58.80 11.91 45.72
C LEU A 191 -59.01 13.32 46.27
N GLU A 192 -58.50 14.35 45.59
CA GLU A 192 -58.74 15.76 45.92
C GLU A 192 -60.24 16.10 45.89
N ASP A 193 -60.97 15.68 44.85
CA ASP A 193 -62.42 15.87 44.75
C ASP A 193 -63.17 15.16 45.89
N THR A 194 -62.72 13.97 46.27
CA THR A 194 -63.31 13.18 47.36
C THR A 194 -63.02 13.82 48.72
N GLU A 195 -61.80 14.29 48.94
CA GLU A 195 -61.41 15.02 50.14
C GLU A 195 -62.20 16.32 50.27
N LYS A 196 -62.35 17.08 49.19
CA LYS A 196 -63.15 18.31 49.17
C LYS A 196 -64.60 18.04 49.58
N LYS A 197 -65.22 16.98 49.04
CA LYS A 197 -66.57 16.55 49.44
C LYS A 197 -66.63 16.13 50.92
N ALA A 198 -65.64 15.38 51.40
CA ALA A 198 -65.58 14.99 52.80
C ALA A 198 -65.44 16.20 53.74
N ARG A 199 -64.59 17.18 53.38
CA ARG A 199 -64.45 18.45 54.11
C ARG A 199 -65.75 19.24 54.14
N MET A 200 -66.48 19.32 53.01
CA MET A 200 -67.80 19.95 52.98
C MET A 200 -68.78 19.25 53.93
N ILE A 201 -68.88 17.91 53.88
CA ILE A 201 -69.76 17.14 54.77
C ILE A 201 -69.40 17.38 56.25
N VAL A 202 -68.11 17.43 56.59
CA VAL A 202 -67.66 17.71 57.95
C VAL A 202 -68.03 19.15 58.34
N ASN A 203 -67.83 20.13 57.46
CA ASN A 203 -68.21 21.51 57.73
C ASN A 203 -69.72 21.65 57.95
N ASP A 204 -70.54 21.06 57.08
CA ASP A 204 -72.00 21.06 57.22
C ASP A 204 -72.44 20.43 58.56
N ARG A 205 -71.77 19.35 58.99
CA ARG A 205 -72.01 18.73 60.30
C ARG A 205 -71.57 19.61 61.46
N LEU A 206 -70.45 20.31 61.34
CA LEU A 206 -69.98 21.25 62.37
C LEU A 206 -70.92 22.46 62.46
N ASP A 207 -71.40 22.98 61.35
CA ASP A 207 -72.38 24.08 61.32
C ASP A 207 -73.71 23.63 61.94
N SER A 208 -74.18 22.41 61.63
CA SER A 208 -75.34 21.81 62.30
C SER A 208 -75.11 21.63 63.80
N LEU A 209 -73.96 21.10 64.21
CA LEU A 209 -73.62 20.91 65.62
C LEU A 209 -73.50 22.25 66.36
N LEU A 210 -72.95 23.29 65.73
CA LEU A 210 -72.88 24.63 66.31
C LEU A 210 -74.28 25.22 66.51
N SER A 211 -75.22 24.97 65.57
CA SER A 211 -76.63 25.29 65.74
C SER A 211 -77.24 24.52 66.92
N ASP A 212 -77.01 23.21 67.01
CA ASP A 212 -77.49 22.38 68.11
C ASP A 212 -76.90 22.83 69.46
N ILE A 213 -75.62 23.24 69.49
CA ILE A 213 -74.97 23.79 70.69
C ILE A 213 -75.56 25.14 71.04
N GLN A 214 -75.88 26.01 70.07
CA GLN A 214 -76.60 27.25 70.34
C GLN A 214 -77.98 26.98 70.97
N ASP A 215 -78.69 25.96 70.48
CA ASP A 215 -79.97 25.51 71.03
C ASP A 215 -79.82 24.90 72.44
N VAL A 216 -78.78 24.10 72.67
CA VAL A 216 -78.48 23.49 73.97
C VAL A 216 -77.98 24.51 75.00
N MET A 217 -77.16 25.49 74.59
CA MET A 217 -76.76 26.62 75.43
C MET A 217 -77.97 27.46 75.84
N ALA A 218 -79.02 27.51 75.02
CA ALA A 218 -80.31 28.11 75.40
C ALA A 218 -81.12 27.23 76.37
N SER A 219 -80.84 25.92 76.44
CA SER A 219 -81.68 24.94 77.14
C SER A 219 -81.01 24.21 78.32
N LYS A 220 -80.57 24.95 79.36
CA LYS A 220 -80.24 24.42 80.73
C LYS A 220 -78.79 23.90 80.87
N GLY A 221 -78.06 24.06 81.97
CA GLY A 221 -78.45 24.19 83.37
C GLY A 221 -78.25 22.88 84.15
N ASN A 222 -76.98 22.56 84.44
CA ASN A 222 -76.44 21.67 85.50
C ASN A 222 -76.21 20.14 85.18
N PRO A 223 -75.11 19.53 85.72
CA PRO A 223 -74.52 18.26 85.25
C PRO A 223 -74.79 17.06 86.17
N ARG A 224 -74.46 15.86 85.69
CA ARG A 224 -74.27 14.63 86.49
C ARG A 224 -73.02 13.90 86.00
N SER A 225 -71.94 13.95 86.78
CA SER A 225 -70.56 13.62 86.41
C SER A 225 -69.91 12.71 87.46
N GLU A 226 -70.12 11.39 87.38
CA GLU A 226 -69.26 10.49 88.17
C GLU A 226 -69.18 9.06 87.62
N LYS A 227 -70.24 8.52 86.99
CA LYS A 227 -70.13 7.21 86.30
C LYS A 227 -69.46 7.27 84.92
N VAL A 228 -69.44 8.46 84.30
CA VAL A 228 -68.78 8.68 83.00
C VAL A 228 -67.26 8.59 83.12
N ASP A 229 -66.70 8.87 84.30
CA ASP A 229 -65.25 9.01 84.50
C ASP A 229 -64.51 7.65 84.47
N ILE A 230 -65.15 6.57 84.93
CA ILE A 230 -64.55 5.22 84.94
C ILE A 230 -64.56 4.60 83.54
N ASP A 231 -65.68 4.69 82.81
CA ASP A 231 -65.77 4.22 81.42
C ASP A 231 -64.85 5.04 80.49
N LEU A 232 -64.68 6.34 80.81
CA LEU A 232 -63.76 7.22 80.11
C LEU A 232 -62.28 6.87 80.39
N ASP A 233 -61.91 6.55 81.63
CA ASP A 233 -60.55 6.12 81.96
C ASP A 233 -60.17 4.80 81.27
N GLU A 234 -61.08 3.81 81.24
CA GLU A 234 -60.85 2.54 80.53
C GLU A 234 -60.74 2.76 79.02
N ALA A 235 -61.60 3.60 78.44
CA ALA A 235 -61.52 3.98 77.03
C ALA A 235 -60.21 4.74 76.70
N LEU A 236 -59.73 5.60 77.62
CA LEU A 236 -58.46 6.30 77.49
C LEU A 236 -57.27 5.33 77.54
N ARG A 237 -57.27 4.36 78.46
CA ARG A 237 -56.25 3.29 78.53
C ARG A 237 -56.21 2.47 77.25
N ALA A 238 -57.37 2.05 76.75
CA ALA A 238 -57.47 1.31 75.49
C ALA A 238 -56.94 2.14 74.29
N LYS A 239 -57.22 3.45 74.28
CA LYS A 239 -56.73 4.37 73.23
C LYS A 239 -55.23 4.59 73.33
N ILE A 240 -54.66 4.76 74.52
CA ILE A 240 -53.21 4.87 74.74
C ILE A 240 -52.51 3.59 74.29
N LYS A 241 -53.05 2.41 74.64
CA LYS A 241 -52.52 1.12 74.19
C LYS A 241 -52.52 1.01 72.66
N THR A 242 -53.64 1.35 72.03
CA THR A 242 -53.76 1.34 70.55
C THR A 242 -52.77 2.32 69.90
N ILE A 243 -52.54 3.48 70.52
CA ILE A 243 -51.54 4.44 70.05
C ILE A 243 -50.13 3.84 70.16
N GLY A 244 -49.80 3.18 71.28
CA GLY A 244 -48.54 2.46 71.46
C GLY A 244 -48.30 1.40 70.39
N GLU A 245 -49.28 0.53 70.15
CA GLU A 245 -49.23 -0.51 69.11
C GLU A 245 -49.03 0.10 67.71
N LYS A 246 -49.70 1.24 67.41
CA LYS A 246 -49.50 1.97 66.15
C LYS A 246 -48.08 2.52 65.99
N PHE A 247 -47.46 3.01 67.07
CA PHE A 247 -46.08 3.49 67.04
C PHE A 247 -45.09 2.34 66.84
N GLU A 248 -45.31 1.20 67.50
CA GLU A 248 -44.47 0.01 67.34
C GLU A 248 -44.54 -0.54 65.90
N MET A 249 -45.74 -0.61 65.33
CA MET A 249 -45.93 -1.00 63.93
C MET A 249 -45.26 -0.02 62.95
N ARG A 250 -45.31 1.29 63.25
CA ARG A 250 -44.61 2.31 62.45
C ARG A 250 -43.09 2.15 62.54
N GLU A 251 -42.55 1.89 63.71
CA GLU A 251 -41.11 1.67 63.90
C GLU A 251 -40.64 0.42 63.13
N LEU A 252 -41.40 -0.67 63.20
CA LEU A 252 -41.12 -1.89 62.43
C LEU A 252 -41.17 -1.62 60.92
N HIS A 253 -42.15 -0.85 60.46
CA HIS A 253 -42.24 -0.42 59.06
C HIS A 253 -41.01 0.38 58.61
N TYR A 254 -40.56 1.37 59.40
CA TYR A 254 -39.36 2.13 59.06
C TYR A 254 -38.08 1.28 59.08
N LYS A 255 -37.95 0.34 60.02
CA LYS A 255 -36.83 -0.63 60.05
C LYS A 255 -36.82 -1.49 58.78
N ALA A 256 -37.97 -1.95 58.30
CA ALA A 256 -38.08 -2.71 57.06
C ALA A 256 -37.75 -1.84 55.83
N LEU A 257 -38.24 -0.59 55.81
CA LEU A 257 -37.97 0.37 54.73
C LEU A 257 -36.48 0.71 54.63
N LEU A 258 -35.81 0.97 55.76
CA LEU A 258 -34.36 1.22 55.81
C LEU A 258 -33.58 0.03 55.26
N ARG A 259 -33.89 -1.20 55.70
CA ARG A 259 -33.28 -2.41 55.13
C ARG A 259 -33.48 -2.53 53.62
N SER A 260 -34.67 -2.19 53.12
CA SER A 260 -34.93 -2.20 51.67
C SER A 260 -34.07 -1.17 50.94
N LYS A 261 -33.87 0.02 51.52
CA LYS A 261 -33.01 1.06 50.94
C LYS A 261 -31.53 0.72 50.99
N ASP A 262 -31.06 0.08 52.06
CA ASP A 262 -29.68 -0.40 52.15
C ASP A 262 -29.37 -1.44 51.05
N ILE A 263 -30.30 -2.37 50.81
CA ILE A 263 -30.16 -3.36 49.73
C ILE A 263 -30.20 -2.69 48.35
N GLU A 264 -31.07 -1.70 48.16
CA GLU A 264 -31.15 -0.92 46.91
C GLU A 264 -29.83 -0.19 46.63
N ILE A 265 -29.25 0.47 47.64
CA ILE A 265 -27.94 1.13 47.55
C ILE A 265 -26.85 0.11 47.20
N GLN A 266 -26.79 -1.03 47.90
CA GLN A 266 -25.80 -2.08 47.61
C GLN A 266 -25.90 -2.60 46.17
N CYS A 267 -27.12 -2.82 45.68
CA CYS A 267 -27.35 -3.25 44.30
C CYS A 267 -26.89 -2.20 43.27
N LEU A 268 -27.19 -0.92 43.52
CA LEU A 268 -26.75 0.17 42.65
C LEU A 268 -25.23 0.35 42.67
N THR A 269 -24.61 0.27 43.84
CA THR A 269 -23.15 0.31 43.99
C THR A 269 -22.48 -0.84 43.24
N ALA A 270 -22.97 -2.07 43.39
CA ALA A 270 -22.43 -3.22 42.66
C ALA A 270 -22.56 -3.06 41.13
N LYS A 271 -23.69 -2.54 40.65
CA LYS A 271 -23.89 -2.24 39.21
C LYS A 271 -22.95 -1.14 38.72
N TYR A 272 -22.71 -0.11 39.53
CA TYR A 272 -21.76 0.95 39.22
C TYR A 272 -20.33 0.42 39.13
N GLU A 273 -19.90 -0.40 40.09
CA GLU A 273 -18.56 -0.99 40.08
C GLU A 273 -18.34 -1.91 38.88
N ASP A 274 -19.35 -2.68 38.47
CA ASP A 274 -19.28 -3.55 37.29
C ASP A 274 -19.17 -2.73 35.99
N GLN A 275 -19.97 -1.67 35.85
CA GLN A 275 -19.84 -0.74 34.71
C GLN A 275 -18.47 -0.06 34.68
N ARG A 276 -17.99 0.41 35.83
CA ARG A 276 -16.68 1.06 35.95
C ARG A 276 -15.57 0.09 35.53
N ARG A 277 -15.58 -1.15 36.04
CA ARG A 277 -14.60 -2.18 35.66
C ARG A 277 -14.65 -2.50 34.16
N THR A 278 -15.85 -2.57 33.58
CA THR A 278 -16.03 -2.80 32.14
C THR A 278 -15.46 -1.65 31.31
N ALA A 279 -15.72 -0.40 31.71
CA ALA A 279 -15.16 0.78 31.06
C ALA A 279 -13.63 0.86 31.19
N GLU A 280 -13.07 0.55 32.37
CA GLU A 280 -11.63 0.48 32.61
C GLU A 280 -10.95 -0.59 31.72
N ASN A 281 -11.57 -1.76 31.59
CA ASN A 281 -11.09 -2.85 30.73
C ASN A 281 -11.14 -2.46 29.24
N GLU A 282 -12.23 -1.83 28.79
CA GLU A 282 -12.34 -1.35 27.41
C GLU A 282 -11.30 -0.26 27.13
N ALA A 283 -11.12 0.69 28.05
CA ALA A 283 -10.09 1.72 27.93
C ALA A 283 -8.68 1.13 27.88
N ALA A 284 -8.39 0.08 28.66
CA ALA A 284 -7.12 -0.64 28.62
C ALA A 284 -6.91 -1.34 27.27
N ARG A 285 -7.95 -2.00 26.73
CA ARG A 285 -7.92 -2.63 25.40
C ARG A 285 -7.68 -1.60 24.30
N CYS A 286 -8.38 -0.47 24.34
CA CYS A 286 -8.18 0.64 23.41
C CYS A 286 -6.74 1.14 23.43
N ARG A 287 -6.17 1.39 24.63
CA ARG A 287 -4.76 1.82 24.76
C ARG A 287 -3.78 0.78 24.19
N ALA A 288 -3.99 -0.50 24.46
CA ALA A 288 -3.15 -1.57 23.92
C ALA A 288 -3.22 -1.63 22.39
N LEU A 289 -4.43 -1.52 21.82
CA LEU A 289 -4.63 -1.53 20.37
C LEU A 289 -4.03 -0.29 19.70
N SER A 290 -4.22 0.90 20.30
CA SER A 290 -3.61 2.14 19.81
C SER A 290 -2.09 2.05 19.81
N SER A 291 -1.48 1.49 20.87
CA SER A 291 -0.03 1.26 20.90
C SER A 291 0.40 0.30 19.79
N GLN A 292 -0.34 -0.79 19.56
CA GLN A 292 -0.01 -1.75 18.50
C GLN A 292 -0.10 -1.13 17.10
N VAL A 293 -1.15 -0.35 16.83
CA VAL A 293 -1.31 0.37 15.56
C VAL A 293 -0.18 1.37 15.35
N SER A 294 0.21 2.10 16.41
CA SER A 294 1.35 3.02 16.36
C SER A 294 2.67 2.29 16.03
N THR A 295 2.93 1.15 16.66
CA THR A 295 4.12 0.33 16.35
C THR A 295 4.10 -0.15 14.91
N PHE A 296 2.99 -0.68 14.40
CA PHE A 296 2.90 -1.13 13.01
C PHE A 296 3.10 0.02 12.02
N SER A 297 2.49 1.18 12.28
CA SER A 297 2.67 2.37 11.45
C SER A 297 4.12 2.83 11.41
N HIS A 298 4.83 2.79 12.55
CA HIS A 298 6.26 3.11 12.60
C HIS A 298 7.10 2.12 11.78
N THR A 299 6.88 0.81 11.97
CA THR A 299 7.61 -0.21 11.21
C THR A 299 7.33 -0.15 9.70
N GLU A 300 6.11 0.20 9.31
CA GLU A 300 5.75 0.40 7.91
C GLU A 300 6.50 1.60 7.32
N ALA A 301 6.58 2.72 8.06
CA ALA A 301 7.33 3.90 7.63
C ALA A 301 8.82 3.60 7.46
N GLU A 302 9.43 2.86 8.38
CA GLU A 302 10.82 2.41 8.28
C GLU A 302 11.05 1.53 7.06
N LEU A 303 10.17 0.54 6.80
CA LEU A 303 10.28 -0.34 5.64
C LEU A 303 10.11 0.43 4.32
N ARG A 304 9.21 1.43 4.26
CA ARG A 304 9.10 2.33 3.12
C ARG A 304 10.37 3.15 2.91
N SER A 305 10.96 3.67 3.98
CA SER A 305 12.23 4.40 3.90
C SER A 305 13.36 3.50 3.37
N GLN A 306 13.48 2.26 3.87
CA GLN A 306 14.45 1.29 3.36
C GLN A 306 14.22 0.97 1.88
N LEU A 307 12.97 0.77 1.47
CA LEU A 307 12.63 0.55 0.06
C LEU A 307 13.09 1.73 -0.81
N ASN A 308 12.86 2.96 -0.38
CA ASN A 308 13.28 4.16 -1.10
C ASN A 308 14.81 4.23 -1.23
N ILE A 309 15.55 3.91 -0.16
CA ILE A 309 17.01 3.82 -0.20
C ILE A 309 17.48 2.76 -1.20
N TYR A 310 16.82 1.59 -1.27
CA TYR A 310 17.17 0.58 -2.26
C TYR A 310 16.89 1.05 -3.69
N VAL A 311 15.77 1.73 -3.93
CA VAL A 311 15.47 2.33 -5.24
C VAL A 311 16.55 3.33 -5.65
N GLU A 312 16.99 4.20 -4.74
CA GLU A 312 18.08 5.15 -4.99
C GLU A 312 19.41 4.44 -5.29
N LYS A 313 19.74 3.37 -4.55
CA LYS A 313 20.93 2.55 -4.82
C LYS A 313 20.87 1.86 -6.17
N PHE A 314 19.71 1.34 -6.58
CA PHE A 314 19.54 0.76 -7.91
C PHE A 314 19.74 1.79 -9.00
N LYS A 315 19.16 2.99 -8.83
CA LYS A 315 19.38 4.11 -9.75
C LYS A 315 20.86 4.49 -9.86
N GLN A 316 21.58 4.52 -8.74
CA GLN A 316 23.02 4.78 -8.74
C GLN A 316 23.82 3.71 -9.51
N VAL A 317 23.45 2.44 -9.38
CA VAL A 317 24.09 1.35 -10.13
C VAL A 317 23.78 1.46 -11.63
N GLU A 318 22.54 1.77 -11.98
CA GLU A 318 22.12 2.03 -13.37
C GLU A 318 22.88 3.21 -13.98
N ASP A 319 22.96 4.34 -13.28
CA ASP A 319 23.72 5.52 -13.71
C ASP A 319 25.21 5.19 -13.90
N THR A 320 25.80 4.41 -13.00
CA THR A 320 27.21 3.97 -13.10
C THR A 320 27.41 3.04 -14.30
N LEU A 321 26.47 2.13 -14.53
CA LEU A 321 26.52 1.21 -15.68
C LEU A 321 26.41 1.99 -16.99
N ASN A 322 25.49 2.96 -17.07
CA ASN A 322 25.32 3.81 -18.24
C ASN A 322 26.57 4.64 -18.52
N ASN A 323 27.13 5.30 -17.50
CA ASN A 323 28.41 6.02 -17.61
C ASN A 323 29.54 5.10 -18.09
N SER A 324 29.61 3.86 -17.57
CA SER A 324 30.62 2.90 -18.00
C SER A 324 30.44 2.46 -19.46
N ASN A 325 29.19 2.28 -19.92
CA ASN A 325 28.88 1.94 -21.30
C ASN A 325 29.26 3.07 -22.26
N GLU A 326 28.98 4.33 -21.90
CA GLU A 326 29.43 5.49 -22.67
C GLU A 326 30.95 5.53 -22.77
N LEU A 327 31.66 5.29 -21.67
CA LEU A 327 33.13 5.23 -21.68
C LEU A 327 33.68 4.09 -22.55
N PHE A 328 33.01 2.94 -22.58
CA PHE A 328 33.37 1.86 -23.50
C PHE A 328 33.14 2.23 -24.96
N LEU A 329 32.06 2.95 -25.27
CA LEU A 329 31.77 3.46 -26.61
C LEU A 329 32.82 4.49 -27.05
N THR A 330 33.23 5.41 -26.17
CA THR A 330 34.29 6.38 -26.49
C THR A 330 35.62 5.69 -26.71
N PHE A 331 36.02 4.74 -25.85
CA PHE A 331 37.26 3.98 -26.06
C PHE A 331 37.23 3.18 -27.35
N ARG A 332 36.09 2.58 -27.71
CA ARG A 332 35.96 1.87 -28.97
C ARG A 332 36.15 2.80 -30.16
N LYS A 333 35.53 3.99 -30.12
CA LYS A 333 35.67 5.01 -31.16
C LYS A 333 37.12 5.50 -31.27
N GLU A 334 37.78 5.78 -30.15
CA GLU A 334 39.20 6.18 -30.11
C GLU A 334 40.12 5.09 -30.66
N MET A 335 39.88 3.80 -30.33
CA MET A 335 40.63 2.68 -30.88
C MET A 335 40.45 2.53 -32.40
N GLU A 336 39.25 2.77 -32.91
CA GLU A 336 38.97 2.77 -34.35
C GLU A 336 39.66 3.94 -35.06
N GLU A 337 39.63 5.13 -34.47
CA GLU A 337 40.34 6.31 -34.97
C GLU A 337 41.86 6.11 -34.98
N MET A 338 42.41 5.55 -33.90
CA MET A 338 43.82 5.18 -33.81
C MET A 338 44.19 4.15 -34.87
N SER A 339 43.37 3.10 -35.07
CA SER A 339 43.59 2.11 -36.13
C SER A 339 43.56 2.74 -37.54
N LYS A 340 42.65 3.68 -37.79
CA LYS A 340 42.59 4.45 -39.05
C LYS A 340 43.84 5.31 -39.22
N LYS A 341 44.30 5.99 -38.16
CA LYS A 341 45.52 6.80 -38.16
C LYS A 341 46.76 5.96 -38.45
N THR A 342 46.91 4.80 -37.81
CA THR A 342 48.00 3.86 -38.07
C THR A 342 48.03 3.45 -39.55
N LYS A 343 46.90 3.04 -40.12
CA LYS A 343 46.80 2.70 -41.55
C LYS A 343 47.17 3.86 -42.49
N ARG A 344 46.81 5.10 -42.14
CA ARG A 344 47.20 6.30 -42.93
C ARG A 344 48.72 6.51 -42.88
N LEU A 345 49.31 6.47 -41.68
CA LEU A 345 50.75 6.63 -41.49
C LEU A 345 51.54 5.52 -42.20
N GLU A 346 51.07 4.27 -42.18
CA GLU A 346 51.68 3.16 -42.94
C GLU A 346 51.68 3.43 -44.45
N LYS A 347 50.58 3.95 -45.00
CA LYS A 347 50.49 4.33 -46.43
C LYS A 347 51.40 5.50 -46.78
N GLU A 348 51.46 6.51 -45.93
CA GLU A 348 52.34 7.67 -46.09
C GLU A 348 53.81 7.24 -46.04
N ASN A 349 54.18 6.39 -45.07
CA ASN A 349 55.54 5.86 -44.93
C ASN A 349 55.95 5.04 -46.17
N LEU A 350 55.08 4.14 -46.65
CA LEU A 350 55.31 3.40 -47.90
C LEU A 350 55.50 4.34 -49.10
N THR A 351 54.73 5.42 -49.16
CA THR A 351 54.84 6.43 -50.23
C THR A 351 56.17 7.18 -50.14
N LEU A 352 56.60 7.57 -48.94
CA LEU A 352 57.90 8.19 -48.71
C LEU A 352 59.05 7.25 -49.08
N THR A 353 58.98 5.96 -48.74
CA THR A 353 59.97 4.96 -49.18
C THR A 353 60.02 4.88 -50.70
N ARG A 354 58.87 4.82 -51.39
CA ARG A 354 58.83 4.81 -52.86
C ARG A 354 59.43 6.07 -53.48
N LYS A 355 59.14 7.25 -52.93
CA LYS A 355 59.71 8.53 -53.37
C LYS A 355 61.22 8.54 -53.17
N HIS A 356 61.69 8.13 -51.99
CA HIS A 356 63.11 8.00 -51.68
C HIS A 356 63.83 7.07 -52.67
N ASP A 357 63.27 5.89 -52.94
CA ASP A 357 63.84 4.94 -53.90
C ASP A 357 63.83 5.49 -55.33
N GLN A 358 62.79 6.25 -55.71
CA GLN A 358 62.73 6.91 -57.01
C GLN A 358 63.79 8.02 -57.13
N THR A 359 63.93 8.87 -56.11
CA THR A 359 64.97 9.91 -56.10
C THR A 359 66.36 9.28 -56.15
N ASN A 360 66.61 8.21 -55.41
CA ASN A 360 67.89 7.48 -55.49
C ASN A 360 68.14 6.90 -56.88
N ARG A 361 67.13 6.33 -57.54
CA ARG A 361 67.24 5.90 -58.95
C ARG A 361 67.60 7.06 -59.87
N ASN A 362 66.89 8.18 -59.78
CA ASN A 362 67.17 9.37 -60.61
C ASN A 362 68.59 9.93 -60.38
N ILE A 363 69.07 9.93 -59.12
CA ILE A 363 70.44 10.36 -58.79
C ILE A 363 71.47 9.43 -59.44
N LEU A 364 71.25 8.12 -59.40
CA LEU A 364 72.12 7.15 -60.07
C LEU A 364 72.13 7.35 -61.59
N GLU A 365 70.96 7.52 -62.21
CA GLU A 365 70.85 7.80 -63.65
C GLU A 365 71.58 9.10 -64.05
N MET A 366 71.40 10.19 -63.29
CA MET A 366 72.13 11.45 -63.52
C MET A 366 73.64 11.29 -63.33
N ALA A 367 74.08 10.48 -62.35
CA ALA A 367 75.50 10.20 -62.14
C ALA A 367 76.09 9.40 -63.31
N GLU A 368 75.36 8.40 -63.82
CA GLU A 368 75.73 7.64 -65.01
C GLU A 368 75.78 8.51 -66.27
N GLU A 369 74.77 9.36 -66.49
CA GLU A 369 74.74 10.31 -67.62
C GLU A 369 75.90 11.30 -67.55
N ARG A 370 76.15 11.89 -66.38
CA ARG A 370 77.30 12.78 -66.17
C ARG A 370 78.61 12.06 -66.48
N THR A 371 78.73 10.79 -66.12
CA THR A 371 79.92 9.97 -66.40
C THR A 371 80.07 9.75 -67.91
N ARG A 372 79.00 9.40 -68.63
CA ARG A 372 79.01 9.29 -70.10
C ARG A 372 79.37 10.61 -70.78
N ASN A 373 78.76 11.73 -70.38
CA ASN A 373 79.04 13.04 -70.94
C ASN A 373 80.49 13.46 -70.68
N GLN A 374 81.03 13.15 -69.50
CA GLN A 374 82.44 13.38 -69.18
C GLN A 374 83.37 12.57 -70.09
N GLU A 375 83.08 11.28 -70.30
CA GLU A 375 83.83 10.43 -71.24
C GLU A 375 83.76 10.95 -72.69
N GLU A 376 82.60 11.45 -73.13
CA GLU A 376 82.42 12.05 -74.45
C GLU A 376 83.18 13.37 -74.61
N LEU A 377 83.11 14.25 -73.61
CA LEU A 377 83.89 15.48 -73.56
C LEU A 377 85.39 15.18 -73.60
N GLU A 378 85.85 14.14 -72.91
CA GLU A 378 87.25 13.70 -73.00
C GLU A 378 87.62 13.18 -74.39
N LYS A 379 86.73 12.44 -75.06
CA LYS A 379 86.92 12.01 -76.45
C LYS A 379 87.03 13.23 -77.38
N TRP A 380 86.13 14.21 -77.27
CA TRP A 380 86.17 15.44 -78.06
C TRP A 380 87.39 16.30 -77.74
N ARG A 381 87.78 16.42 -76.47
CA ARG A 381 89.00 17.11 -76.06
C ARG A 381 90.24 16.44 -76.65
N LYS A 382 90.32 15.11 -76.65
CA LYS A 382 91.40 14.37 -77.32
C LYS A 382 91.44 14.64 -78.82
N LYS A 383 90.28 14.65 -79.51
CA LYS A 383 90.18 15.02 -80.93
C LYS A 383 90.58 16.48 -81.20
N SER A 384 90.10 17.42 -80.38
CA SER A 384 90.46 18.84 -80.45
C SER A 384 91.96 19.03 -80.28
N ASN A 385 92.54 18.46 -79.21
CA ASN A 385 93.98 18.49 -78.98
C ASN A 385 94.77 17.87 -80.15
N HIS A 386 94.26 16.81 -80.77
CA HIS A 386 94.87 16.20 -81.96
C HIS A 386 94.84 17.14 -83.18
N LEU A 387 93.69 17.78 -83.42
CA LEU A 387 93.51 18.77 -84.49
C LEU A 387 94.36 20.02 -84.23
N GLU A 388 94.38 20.56 -83.02
CA GLU A 388 95.24 21.66 -82.61
C GLU A 388 96.73 21.31 -82.77
N ALA A 389 97.13 20.10 -82.39
CA ALA A 389 98.48 19.61 -82.62
C ALA A 389 98.80 19.47 -84.12
N LEU A 390 97.84 19.06 -84.95
CA LEU A 390 97.97 19.03 -86.40
C LEU A 390 98.08 20.45 -86.99
N CYS A 391 97.24 21.38 -86.55
CA CYS A 391 97.27 22.79 -86.93
C CYS A 391 98.58 23.47 -86.53
N ARG A 392 99.10 23.23 -85.31
CA ARG A 392 100.44 23.70 -84.90
C ARG A 392 101.54 23.10 -85.78
N ARG A 393 101.49 21.80 -86.07
CA ARG A 393 102.47 21.13 -86.95
C ARG A 393 102.41 21.66 -88.38
N MET A 394 101.22 22.03 -88.88
CA MET A 394 101.02 22.69 -90.16
C MET A 394 101.51 24.16 -90.15
N GLN A 395 101.31 24.90 -89.06
CA GLN A 395 101.84 26.27 -88.89
C GLN A 395 103.38 26.29 -88.79
N GLU A 396 104.00 25.31 -88.15
CA GLU A 396 105.47 25.13 -88.09
C GLU A 396 106.08 24.76 -89.46
N GLN A 397 105.28 24.29 -90.43
CA GLN A 397 105.71 23.95 -91.80
C GLN A 397 105.55 25.08 -92.84
N GLY A 398 105.25 26.32 -92.43
CA GLY A 398 105.44 27.49 -93.30
C GLY A 398 104.43 27.66 -94.43
N ARG A 399 103.13 27.40 -94.17
CA ARG A 399 102.03 27.85 -95.05
C ARG A 399 100.83 28.34 -94.22
N GLY A 400 100.55 29.63 -94.25
CA GLY A 400 99.21 30.17 -93.96
C GLY A 400 99.16 31.24 -92.87
N GLN A 401 99.06 32.48 -93.33
CA GLN A 401 98.94 33.73 -92.60
C GLN A 401 97.47 34.02 -92.23
N ALA A 402 97.30 34.67 -91.07
CA ALA A 402 96.15 35.43 -90.53
C ALA A 402 94.76 35.31 -91.15
N LEU A 403 93.72 35.27 -90.29
CA LEU A 403 92.53 36.12 -90.41
C LEU A 403 91.77 36.13 -89.08
N ALA A 404 91.91 37.23 -88.34
CA ALA A 404 90.89 37.71 -87.44
C ALA A 404 89.67 38.10 -88.29
N GLY A 405 88.49 37.62 -87.90
CA GLY A 405 87.22 37.98 -88.52
C GLY A 405 86.16 38.04 -87.43
N GLU A 406 85.77 39.26 -87.09
CA GLU A 406 84.49 39.57 -86.46
C GLU A 406 83.35 38.90 -87.23
N ILE A 407 82.47 38.21 -86.52
CA ILE A 407 81.11 37.94 -86.97
C ILE A 407 80.20 38.41 -85.85
N ASP A 408 79.82 39.66 -86.01
CA ASP A 408 78.59 40.27 -85.51
C ASP A 408 77.39 39.51 -86.09
N GLY A 409 76.37 39.28 -85.28
CA GLY A 409 75.24 38.42 -85.60
C GLY A 409 74.21 38.40 -84.48
N ASP A 410 73.52 39.52 -84.32
CA ASP A 410 72.16 39.59 -83.77
C ASP A 410 71.27 38.51 -84.42
N ASP A 411 70.54 37.72 -83.64
CA ASP A 411 69.19 37.30 -84.02
C ASP A 411 68.33 36.87 -82.82
N GLU A 412 67.31 37.69 -82.62
CA GLU A 412 65.96 37.55 -82.05
C GLU A 412 65.60 36.55 -80.94
N GLY A 413 64.83 37.10 -80.00
CA GLY A 413 64.18 36.42 -78.90
C GLY A 413 63.23 35.29 -79.29
N THR A 414 62.98 34.43 -78.31
CA THR A 414 61.68 33.76 -78.21
C THR A 414 61.30 33.74 -76.74
N GLU A 415 60.38 34.63 -76.42
CA GLU A 415 59.51 34.52 -75.26
C GLU A 415 58.65 33.26 -75.39
N SER A 416 58.46 32.55 -74.27
CA SER A 416 57.25 31.77 -74.01
C SER A 416 57.12 31.73 -72.48
N GLU A 417 56.44 32.71 -71.91
CA GLU A 417 54.99 32.68 -71.64
C GLU A 417 54.73 31.94 -70.33
N TYR A 418 54.40 32.77 -69.33
CA TYR A 418 53.61 32.42 -68.17
C TYR A 418 52.32 31.73 -68.65
N ASP A 419 51.97 30.58 -68.10
CA ASP A 419 50.57 30.17 -68.03
C ASP A 419 50.17 30.02 -66.56
N ASP A 420 49.48 31.08 -66.16
CA ASP A 420 48.51 31.22 -65.10
C ASP A 420 47.35 30.23 -65.32
N TYR A 421 47.02 29.45 -64.29
CA TYR A 421 45.65 29.02 -64.04
C TYR A 421 45.45 29.01 -62.52
N GLU A 422 45.08 30.18 -62.01
CA GLU A 422 44.04 30.29 -60.98
C GLU A 422 42.82 29.44 -61.40
N ASP A 423 42.38 28.54 -60.54
CA ASP A 423 41.00 28.04 -60.54
C ASP A 423 40.54 28.00 -59.08
N GLU A 424 39.93 29.13 -58.73
CA GLU A 424 38.73 29.34 -57.92
C GLU A 424 38.44 28.38 -56.76
N ASP A 425 38.63 28.93 -55.56
CA ASP A 425 37.85 28.60 -54.38
C ASP A 425 36.34 28.82 -54.68
N GLU A 426 35.55 27.76 -54.70
CA GLU A 426 34.11 27.84 -54.38
C GLU A 426 33.81 26.97 -53.16
N ASP A 427 33.71 27.67 -52.02
CA ASP A 427 33.00 27.21 -50.84
C ASP A 427 31.51 27.02 -51.17
N GLU A 428 31.02 25.78 -51.17
CA GLU A 428 29.61 25.49 -50.89
C GLU A 428 29.49 24.57 -49.68
N VAL A 429 28.85 25.09 -48.64
CA VAL A 429 28.55 24.40 -47.38
C VAL A 429 27.04 24.19 -47.27
N ILE A 430 26.66 23.04 -46.69
CA ILE A 430 25.37 22.65 -46.07
C ILE A 430 24.32 22.14 -47.09
N SER A 431 23.64 20.98 -46.98
CA SER A 431 23.08 20.27 -45.82
C SER A 431 22.57 18.86 -46.15
N ASP A 432 22.64 17.99 -45.15
CA ASP A 432 21.73 16.87 -44.81
C ASP A 432 21.52 15.65 -45.72
N GLY A 433 21.66 14.48 -45.09
CA GLY A 433 20.57 13.51 -45.04
C GLY A 433 20.72 12.21 -45.83
N GLU A 434 20.81 11.11 -45.07
CA GLU A 434 20.39 9.73 -45.40
C GLU A 434 21.39 8.88 -46.24
N GLU A 435 22.13 7.99 -45.59
CA GLU A 435 21.76 6.63 -45.14
C GLU A 435 22.01 5.58 -46.25
N TYR A 436 23.05 4.79 -46.00
CA TYR A 436 23.62 3.79 -46.88
C TYR A 436 23.00 2.44 -46.56
N ASP A 437 22.52 1.75 -47.59
CA ASP A 437 22.30 0.31 -47.55
C ASP A 437 22.98 -0.29 -48.77
N LEU A 438 23.88 -1.26 -48.55
CA LEU A 438 24.20 -2.38 -49.44
C LEU A 438 25.41 -3.19 -48.90
N ASP A 439 25.05 -4.35 -48.35
CA ASP A 439 25.51 -5.68 -48.80
C ASP A 439 26.79 -6.34 -48.25
N ALA A 440 26.65 -7.67 -48.18
CA ALA A 440 27.64 -8.73 -48.33
C ALA A 440 28.40 -9.26 -47.09
N GLY A 441 28.07 -10.51 -46.76
CA GLY A 441 28.95 -11.59 -47.21
C GLY A 441 29.99 -12.15 -46.22
N ASP A 442 29.68 -13.36 -45.77
CA ASP A 442 30.48 -14.31 -44.99
C ASP A 442 31.96 -14.49 -45.43
N ARG A 443 32.89 -14.55 -44.46
CA ARG A 443 34.07 -15.43 -44.53
C ARG A 443 34.73 -15.65 -43.16
N LYS A 444 34.61 -16.90 -42.70
CA LYS A 444 35.33 -17.51 -41.57
C LYS A 444 36.85 -17.53 -41.78
N VAL A 445 37.61 -17.20 -40.73
CA VAL A 445 39.01 -17.63 -40.57
C VAL A 445 39.21 -18.11 -39.13
N ASN A 446 39.54 -19.40 -39.00
CA ASN A 446 40.02 -20.04 -37.78
C ASN A 446 41.36 -19.41 -37.34
N ARG A 447 41.52 -19.19 -36.02
CA ARG A 447 42.85 -19.16 -35.42
C ARG A 447 42.80 -19.65 -33.97
N ASP A 448 43.65 -20.63 -33.71
CA ASP A 448 43.78 -21.41 -32.49
C ASP A 448 43.99 -20.57 -31.22
N ARG A 449 43.34 -20.98 -30.12
CA ARG A 449 43.55 -20.43 -28.76
C ARG A 449 44.50 -21.33 -27.97
N ILE A 450 45.57 -20.74 -27.46
CA ILE A 450 46.37 -21.25 -26.33
C ILE A 450 45.65 -20.82 -25.03
N PRO A 451 45.53 -21.67 -23.99
CA PRO A 451 44.87 -21.29 -22.75
C PRO A 451 45.87 -20.69 -21.74
N GLU A 452 45.68 -19.42 -21.38
CA GLU A 452 46.40 -18.77 -20.29
C GLU A 452 45.44 -18.48 -19.13
N GLN A 453 45.81 -18.93 -17.93
CA GLN A 453 45.02 -18.91 -16.70
C GLN A 453 44.83 -17.47 -16.19
N GLN A 454 43.60 -17.06 -15.88
CA GLN A 454 43.31 -15.83 -15.15
C GLN A 454 43.21 -16.09 -13.63
N PRO A 455 43.78 -15.22 -12.76
CA PRO A 455 43.59 -15.27 -11.31
C PRO A 455 42.17 -14.77 -10.90
N PRO A 456 41.69 -15.10 -9.68
CA PRO A 456 40.30 -14.84 -9.29
C PRO A 456 40.03 -13.34 -9.08
N LYS A 457 38.87 -12.88 -9.57
CA LYS A 457 38.38 -11.50 -9.39
C LYS A 457 38.01 -11.21 -7.92
N PRO A 458 38.30 -10.00 -7.40
CA PRO A 458 37.92 -9.62 -6.04
C PRO A 458 36.41 -9.40 -5.91
N VAL A 459 35.85 -9.86 -4.80
CA VAL A 459 34.48 -9.59 -4.37
C VAL A 459 34.43 -8.16 -3.83
N PHE A 460 33.69 -7.27 -4.49
CA PHE A 460 33.41 -5.93 -4.00
C PHE A 460 31.95 -5.82 -3.60
N GLY A 461 31.72 -5.60 -2.31
CA GLY A 461 30.42 -5.35 -1.71
C GLY A 461 30.53 -5.34 -0.18
N PRO A 462 29.88 -4.40 0.53
CA PRO A 462 29.88 -4.43 1.99
C PRO A 462 29.17 -5.69 2.49
N PRO A 463 29.65 -6.33 3.59
CA PRO A 463 29.06 -7.53 4.12
C PRO A 463 27.59 -7.28 4.53
N PRO A 464 26.69 -8.26 4.30
CA PRO A 464 25.30 -8.12 4.70
C PRO A 464 25.19 -7.90 6.21
N PRO A 465 24.23 -7.08 6.68
CA PRO A 465 24.07 -6.79 8.09
C PRO A 465 23.74 -8.08 8.87
N PRO A 466 24.22 -8.22 10.12
CA PRO A 466 23.99 -9.41 10.92
C PRO A 466 22.49 -9.67 11.06
N ALA A 467 22.08 -10.91 10.79
CA ALA A 467 20.72 -11.34 11.01
C ALA A 467 20.33 -11.05 12.45
N LEU A 468 19.17 -10.40 12.64
CA LEU A 468 18.48 -10.19 13.91
C LEU A 468 17.99 -11.54 14.49
N ALA A 469 18.93 -12.43 14.79
CA ALA A 469 18.72 -13.75 15.40
C ALA A 469 19.22 -13.83 16.85
N GLU A 470 19.69 -12.74 17.45
CA GLU A 470 20.22 -12.73 18.82
C GLU A 470 19.36 -12.00 19.86
N ALA A 471 18.11 -11.63 19.55
CA ALA A 471 17.19 -11.04 20.51
C ALA A 471 16.29 -12.06 21.27
N ARG A 472 16.58 -13.36 21.19
CA ARG A 472 15.79 -14.42 21.89
C ARG A 472 16.56 -15.29 22.88
N ALA A 473 17.82 -14.98 23.18
CA ALA A 473 18.63 -15.80 24.09
C ALA A 473 18.76 -15.27 25.53
N ASN A 474 18.14 -14.14 25.91
CA ASN A 474 18.38 -13.55 27.23
C ASN A 474 17.14 -13.28 28.10
N CYS A 475 16.07 -14.07 27.95
CA CYS A 475 14.90 -14.01 28.84
C CYS A 475 14.61 -15.36 29.52
N ASN A 476 15.64 -16.03 30.04
CA ASN A 476 15.50 -17.14 30.98
C ASN A 476 16.53 -17.01 32.10
N LYS A 477 16.37 -15.99 32.96
CA LYS A 477 16.85 -16.06 34.34
C LYS A 477 15.66 -16.36 35.24
N VAL A 478 15.58 -17.63 35.59
CA VAL A 478 14.74 -18.20 36.65
C VAL A 478 15.02 -17.45 37.95
N LEU A 479 14.02 -16.75 38.48
CA LEU A 479 14.01 -16.29 39.87
C LEU A 479 13.68 -17.50 40.75
N ALA A 480 14.72 -18.17 41.23
CA ALA A 480 14.61 -19.10 42.34
C ALA A 480 14.52 -18.29 43.64
N ASN A 481 13.31 -18.09 44.15
CA ASN A 481 13.10 -17.65 45.52
C ASN A 481 13.37 -18.83 46.47
N GLY A 482 14.51 -18.77 47.14
CA GLY A 482 14.85 -19.61 48.28
C GLY A 482 14.24 -19.04 49.56
N VAL A 483 13.51 -19.90 50.27
CA VAL A 483 13.06 -19.73 51.65
C VAL A 483 14.16 -20.27 52.58
N ASN A 484 14.44 -19.55 53.67
CA ASN A 484 15.03 -19.95 54.98
C ASN A 484 16.12 -18.96 55.45
N HIS A 485 15.78 -18.01 56.32
CA HIS A 485 15.87 -18.16 57.78
C HIS A 485 15.32 -16.93 58.50
#